data_AF-B8IBZ0-F1
#
_entry.id   AF-B8IBZ0-F1
#
_cell.length_a   1.000
_cell.length_b   1.000
_cell.length_c   1.000
_cell.angle_alpha   90.00
_cell.angle_beta   90.00
_cell.angle_gamma   90.00
#
_symmetry.space_group_name_H-M   'P 1'
#
loop_
_entity.id
_entity.type
_entity.pdbx_description
1 polymer ?
#
loop_
_entity_poly.entity_id
_entity_poly.type
_entity_poly.pdbx_seq_one_letter_code
_entity_poly.pdbx_strand_id
1 'polypeptide(L)'
;MADTPMIGELYKLKHVTDEQIDAAVADYLNDPTSGMRLIAEGVALDLAAVVLAHPYARAVLAWENATEAQRRIVVRTAILLARPA
;
A
#
# COMPACT_ATOMS: atom_id res chain seq x y z
N MET A 1 -13.06 -0.68 21.65
CA MET A 1 -12.75 0.20 20.51
C MET A 1 -12.24 -0.74 19.45
N ALA A 2 -12.93 -0.91 18.32
CA ALA A 2 -12.52 -1.92 17.35
C ALA A 2 -11.16 -1.49 16.77
N ASP A 3 -10.10 -2.20 17.15
CA ASP A 3 -8.80 -2.11 16.52
C ASP A 3 -8.98 -2.57 15.07
N THR A 4 -9.25 -1.63 14.16
CA THR A 4 -9.30 -1.94 12.74
C THR A 4 -7.97 -2.60 12.38
N PRO A 5 -7.96 -3.88 11.97
CA PRO A 5 -6.72 -4.62 11.75
C PRO A 5 -5.92 -3.93 10.66
N MET A 6 -4.60 -3.83 10.86
CA MET A 6 -3.71 -3.34 9.81
C MET A 6 -3.81 -4.24 8.58
N ILE A 7 -3.48 -3.72 7.40
CA ILE A 7 -3.46 -4.54 6.18
C ILE A 7 -2.53 -5.75 6.34
N GLY A 8 -1.41 -5.60 7.05
CA GLY A 8 -0.52 -6.71 7.40
C GLY A 8 -1.16 -7.78 8.30
N GLU A 9 -2.15 -7.43 9.12
CA GLU A 9 -2.94 -8.38 9.90
C GLU A 9 -3.99 -9.07 9.04
N LEU A 10 -4.67 -8.32 8.16
CA LEU A 10 -5.58 -8.89 7.15
C LEU A 10 -4.86 -9.85 6.20
N TYR A 11 -3.60 -9.55 5.86
CA TYR A 11 -2.73 -10.45 5.09
C TYR A 11 -2.44 -11.74 5.86
N LYS A 12 -2.09 -11.65 7.14
CA LYS A 12 -1.90 -12.85 8.01
C LYS A 12 -3.17 -13.67 8.14
N LEU A 13 -4.33 -13.02 8.19
CA LEU A 13 -5.65 -13.65 8.23
C LEU A 13 -6.12 -14.17 6.86
N LYS A 14 -5.35 -13.96 5.79
CA LYS A 14 -5.69 -14.30 4.40
C LYS A 14 -6.93 -13.61 3.84
N HIS A 15 -7.34 -12.49 4.45
CA HIS A 15 -8.37 -11.60 3.89
C HIS A 15 -7.83 -10.75 2.74
N VAL A 16 -6.52 -10.50 2.75
CA VAL A 16 -5.80 -9.85 1.64
C VAL A 16 -4.70 -10.81 1.17
N THR A 17 -4.62 -11.08 -0.12
CA THR A 17 -3.61 -11.98 -0.71
C THR A 17 -2.38 -11.21 -1.20
N ASP A 18 -1.31 -11.95 -1.47
CA ASP A 18 -0.09 -11.39 -2.08
C ASP A 18 -0.38 -10.73 -3.42
N GLU A 19 -1.17 -11.42 -4.25
CA GLU A 19 -1.57 -10.96 -5.58
C GLU A 19 -2.39 -9.67 -5.53
N GLN A 20 -3.26 -9.53 -4.52
CA GLN A 20 -4.04 -8.31 -4.30
C GLN A 20 -3.15 -7.13 -3.90
N ILE A 21 -2.16 -7.38 -3.03
CA ILE A 21 -1.20 -6.34 -2.63
C ILE A 21 -0.32 -5.95 -3.81
N ASP A 22 0.22 -6.92 -4.55
CA ASP A 22 1.07 -6.64 -5.71
C ASP A 22 0.29 -5.94 -6.83
N ALA A 23 -0.97 -6.29 -7.05
CA ALA A 23 -1.84 -5.56 -7.96
C ALA A 23 -2.03 -4.11 -7.53
N ALA A 24 -2.29 -3.86 -6.23
CA ALA A 24 -2.42 -2.50 -5.69
C ALA A 24 -1.11 -1.70 -5.81
N VAL A 25 0.04 -2.34 -5.56
CA VAL A 25 1.37 -1.71 -5.72
C VAL A 25 1.61 -1.35 -7.18
N ALA A 26 1.34 -2.27 -8.11
CA ALA A 26 1.53 -2.03 -9.54
C ALA A 26 0.60 -0.90 -10.05
N ASP A 27 -0.66 -0.92 -9.65
CA ASP A 27 -1.65 0.09 -9.97
C ASP A 27 -1.24 1.49 -9.47
N TYR A 28 -0.77 1.61 -8.22
CA TYR A 28 -0.25 2.88 -7.69
C TYR A 28 1.00 3.37 -8.43
N LEU A 29 1.93 2.47 -8.79
CA LEU A 29 3.13 2.88 -9.53
C LEU A 29 2.83 3.30 -10.97
N ASN A 30 1.79 2.75 -11.59
CA ASN A 30 1.32 3.14 -12.92
C ASN A 30 0.53 4.46 -12.87
N ASP A 31 -0.30 4.64 -11.84
CA ASP A 31 -1.13 5.82 -11.63
C ASP A 31 -1.11 6.27 -10.16
N PRO A 32 -0.16 7.13 -9.76
CA PRO A 32 0.03 7.56 -8.39
C PRO A 32 -0.97 8.66 -7.98
N THR A 33 -2.25 8.47 -8.31
CA THR A 33 -3.33 9.40 -7.96
C THR A 33 -3.91 9.10 -6.59
N SER A 34 -4.37 10.15 -5.92
CA SER A 34 -5.08 10.04 -4.64
C SER A 34 -6.51 9.58 -4.86
N GLY A 35 -6.96 8.65 -4.03
CA GLY A 35 -8.31 8.10 -4.11
C GLY A 35 -8.42 6.74 -3.45
N MET A 36 -9.58 6.47 -2.87
CA MET A 36 -9.90 5.15 -2.30
C MET A 36 -9.94 4.11 -3.42
N ARG A 37 -9.10 3.08 -3.30
CA ARG A 37 -9.13 1.91 -4.18
C ARG A 37 -9.46 0.66 -3.38
N LEU A 38 -10.31 -0.17 -3.94
CA LEU A 38 -10.61 -1.48 -3.37
C LEU A 38 -9.44 -2.42 -3.68
N ILE A 39 -8.73 -2.89 -2.65
CA ILE A 39 -7.59 -3.81 -2.81
C ILE A 39 -8.00 -5.28 -2.62
N ALA A 40 -9.04 -5.51 -1.82
CA ALA A 40 -9.64 -6.81 -1.58
C ALA A 40 -11.12 -6.64 -1.23
N GLU A 41 -11.87 -7.74 -1.18
CA GLU A 41 -13.27 -7.71 -0.82
C GLU A 41 -13.48 -7.08 0.57
N GLY A 42 -14.19 -5.95 0.61
CA GLY A 42 -14.43 -5.21 1.85
C GLY A 42 -13.21 -4.44 2.39
N VAL A 43 -12.10 -4.37 1.66
CA VAL A 43 -10.89 -3.64 2.06
C VAL A 43 -10.58 -2.55 1.04
N ALA A 44 -10.84 -1.30 1.42
CA ALA A 44 -10.51 -0.13 0.63
C ALA A 44 -9.41 0.69 1.29
N LEU A 45 -8.52 1.26 0.47
CA LEU A 45 -7.38 2.03 0.94
C LEU A 45 -7.05 3.16 -0.05
N ASP A 46 -6.78 4.35 0.46
CA ASP A 46 -6.17 5.41 -0.34
C ASP A 46 -4.65 5.21 -0.38
N LEU A 47 -4.17 4.62 -1.48
CA LEU A 47 -2.76 4.27 -1.65
C LEU A 47 -1.87 5.51 -1.62
N ALA A 48 -2.31 6.64 -2.15
CA ALA A 48 -1.55 7.88 -2.10
C ALA A 48 -1.49 8.44 -0.68
N ALA A 49 -2.61 8.43 0.06
CA ALA A 49 -2.62 8.87 1.45
C ALA A 49 -1.72 7.99 2.33
N VAL A 50 -1.71 6.68 2.09
CA VAL A 50 -0.84 5.71 2.79
C VAL A 50 0.63 5.97 2.51
N VAL A 51 0.98 6.17 1.24
CA VAL A 51 2.37 6.49 0.87
C VAL A 51 2.77 7.85 1.45
N LEU A 52 1.88 8.84 1.44
CA LEU A 52 2.12 10.15 2.04
C LEU A 52 2.30 10.10 3.57
N ALA A 53 1.59 9.19 4.24
CA ALA A 53 1.72 8.94 5.67
C ALA A 53 3.01 8.19 6.04
N HIS A 54 3.74 7.62 5.07
CA HIS A 54 4.97 6.85 5.29
C HIS A 54 6.23 7.62 4.84
N PRO A 55 6.97 8.30 5.75
CA PRO A 55 8.09 9.19 5.39
C PRO A 55 9.18 8.52 4.57
N TYR A 56 9.49 7.25 4.88
CA TYR A 56 10.47 6.47 4.14
C TYR A 56 10.00 6.13 2.71
N ALA A 57 8.70 5.92 2.50
CA ALA A 57 8.16 5.65 1.17
C ALA A 57 8.27 6.87 0.27
N ARG A 58 7.94 8.05 0.82
CA ARG A 58 8.12 9.33 0.13
C ARG A 58 9.58 9.59 -0.23
N ALA A 59 10.49 9.33 0.70
CA ALA A 59 11.93 9.53 0.45
C ALA A 59 12.43 8.65 -0.71
N VAL A 60 12.11 7.36 -0.70
CA VAL A 60 12.52 6.43 -1.75
C VAL A 60 11.86 6.75 -3.10
N LEU A 61 10.58 7.12 -3.11
CA LEU A 61 9.88 7.50 -4.35
C LEU A 61 10.38 8.83 -4.94
N ALA A 62 10.96 9.70 -4.12
CA ALA A 62 11.58 10.95 -4.56
C ALA A 62 13.02 10.76 -5.11
N TRP A 63 13.63 9.58 -4.94
CA TRP A 63 14.95 9.32 -5.50
C TRP A 63 14.89 9.11 -7.02
N GLU A 64 15.64 9.94 -7.75
CA GLU A 64 15.75 9.86 -9.21
C GLU A 64 16.22 8.47 -9.67
N ASN A 65 17.13 7.86 -8.92
CA ASN A 65 17.75 6.56 -9.23
C ASN A 65 17.12 5.37 -8.49
N ALA A 66 15.96 5.53 -7.85
CA ALA A 66 15.28 4.39 -7.23
C ALA A 66 14.86 3.38 -8.31
N THR A 67 15.36 2.15 -8.18
CA THR A 67 14.98 1.05 -9.07
C THR A 67 13.50 0.70 -8.92
N GLU A 68 12.89 0.16 -9.98
CA GLU A 68 11.49 -0.27 -9.94
C GLU A 68 11.22 -1.26 -8.79
N ALA A 69 12.15 -2.19 -8.54
CA ALA A 69 12.08 -3.12 -7.43
C ALA A 69 12.06 -2.40 -6.06
N GLN A 70 12.89 -1.37 -5.87
CA GLN A 70 12.88 -0.56 -4.64
C GLN A 70 11.56 0.20 -4.47
N ARG A 71 11.04 0.79 -5.54
CA ARG A 71 9.74 1.48 -5.51
C ARG A 71 8.60 0.51 -5.16
N ARG A 72 8.59 -0.69 -5.72
CA ARG A 72 7.62 -1.74 -5.37
C ARG A 72 7.70 -2.15 -3.91
N ILE A 73 8.91 -2.45 -3.43
CA ILE A 73 9.12 -2.87 -2.03
C ILE A 73 8.65 -1.79 -1.06
N VAL A 74 8.99 -0.53 -1.31
CA VAL A 74 8.66 0.54 -0.36
C VAL A 74 7.16 0.85 -0.32
N VAL A 75 6.48 0.81 -1.47
CA VAL A 75 5.02 0.97 -1.55
C VAL A 75 4.33 -0.22 -0.88
N ARG A 76 4.80 -1.45 -1.14
CA ARG A 76 4.30 -2.67 -0.50
C ARG A 76 4.42 -2.61 1.03
N THR A 77 5.56 -2.15 1.54
CA THR A 77 5.75 -1.95 2.98
C THR A 77 4.79 -0.90 3.54
N ALA A 78 4.60 0.23 2.85
CA ALA A 78 3.65 1.27 3.28
C ALA A 78 2.22 0.72 3.36
N ILE A 79 1.79 -0.06 2.36
CA ILE A 79 0.47 -0.70 2.34
C ILE A 79 0.30 -1.67 3.50
N LEU A 80 1.28 -2.55 3.75
CA LEU A 80 1.21 -3.53 4.84
C LEU A 80 1.12 -2.90 6.23
N LEU A 81 1.71 -1.72 6.41
CA LEU A 81 1.68 -0.96 7.66
C LEU A 81 0.48 -0.01 7.76
N ALA A 82 -0.33 0.10 6.71
CA ALA A 82 -1.50 0.95 6.70
C ALA A 82 -2.64 0.33 7.51
N ARG A 83 -3.52 1.20 8.00
CA ARG A 83 -4.84 0.81 8.49
C ARG A 83 -5.87 1.09 7.39
N PRO A 84 -6.78 0.15 7.09
CA PRO A 84 -7.88 0.41 6.19
C PRO A 84 -8.80 1.49 6.78
N ALA A 85 -9.42 2.27 5.89
CA ALA A 85 -10.29 3.38 6.24
C ALA A 85 -11.70 2.93 6.65
#